data_AF-A0A3M7N9P1-F1
#
_entry.id   AF-A0A3M7N9P1-F1
#
_cell.length_a   1.000
_cell.length_b   1.000
_cell.length_c   1.000
_cell.angle_alpha   90.00
_cell.angle_beta   90.00
_cell.angle_gamma   90.00
#
_symmetry.space_group_name_H-M   'P 1'
#
loop_
_entity.id
_entity.type
_entity.pdbx_description
1 polymer ?
#
loop_
_entity_poly.entity_id
_entity_poly.type
_entity_poly.pdbx_seq_one_letter_code
_entity_poly.pdbx_strand_id
1 'polypeptide(L)'
;MRGIRPISQVNVVVPQLRMTFNLPGIPYREPCFGNTEYRALPTATPYQKLVSAPAPDGHPDYHKDHWTKGLVGVVYEVTKADYAHIIATEGGGTGYQDIVVDCFVLSNNPMDKVPSNPSVSDSPPFKAHTLLATAELPNRQHSYAQPSARYLKLITDGAAEHALPYEYQAFLHQLRHFRITTTRQQLGKFFFLMTWSPLFTLFFMGISKIFLRPDGTFPEWFAALQKLLISTCWASYDGIFKPIFGDA
;
A
#
# COMPACT_ATOMS: atom_id res chain seq x y z
N MET A 1 -13.19 -11.84 7.88
CA MET A 1 -12.38 -12.60 6.90
C MET A 1 -12.98 -12.39 5.52
N ARG A 2 -12.16 -12.08 4.49
CA ARG A 2 -12.61 -11.66 3.15
C ARG A 2 -13.27 -12.76 2.29
N GLY A 3 -13.55 -13.94 2.85
CA GLY A 3 -14.25 -15.03 2.14
C GLY A 3 -13.48 -15.73 1.01
N ILE A 4 -12.37 -15.15 0.56
CA ILE A 4 -11.50 -15.69 -0.50
C ILE A 4 -10.76 -16.93 0.00
N ARG A 5 -10.72 -17.97 -0.83
CA ARG A 5 -9.98 -19.21 -0.57
C ARG A 5 -8.95 -19.43 -1.68
N PRO A 6 -7.66 -19.16 -1.42
CA PRO A 6 -6.61 -19.45 -2.40
C PRO A 6 -6.57 -20.92 -2.78
N ILE A 7 -6.37 -21.20 -4.07
CA ILE A 7 -6.14 -22.53 -4.64
C ILE A 7 -4.72 -22.99 -4.34
N SER A 8 -3.77 -22.10 -4.54
CA SER A 8 -2.36 -22.30 -4.23
C SER A 8 -1.71 -20.96 -3.86
N GLN A 9 -0.53 -21.01 -3.25
CA GLN A 9 0.25 -19.83 -2.91
C GLN A 9 1.75 -20.09 -3.05
N VAL A 10 2.52 -19.07 -3.42
CA VAL A 10 3.97 -19.16 -3.55
C VAL A 10 4.64 -17.85 -3.16
N ASN A 11 5.75 -17.95 -2.43
CA ASN A 11 6.58 -16.80 -2.05
C ASN A 11 7.40 -16.36 -3.26
N VAL A 12 7.40 -15.06 -3.53
CA VAL A 12 8.08 -14.51 -4.71
C VAL A 12 8.84 -13.23 -4.38
N VAL A 13 9.80 -12.93 -5.24
CA VAL A 13 10.40 -11.61 -5.38
C VAL A 13 10.06 -11.03 -6.74
N VAL A 14 9.67 -9.76 -6.74
CA VAL A 14 9.36 -8.97 -7.94
C VAL A 14 10.42 -7.89 -8.08
N PRO A 15 11.45 -8.08 -8.93
CA PRO A 15 12.61 -7.18 -8.98
C PRO A 15 12.29 -5.77 -9.47
N GLN A 16 11.25 -5.63 -10.31
CA GLN A 16 10.86 -4.35 -10.90
C GLN A 16 10.05 -3.45 -9.95
N LEU A 17 9.55 -3.97 -8.82
CA LEU A 17 8.74 -3.22 -7.87
C LEU A 17 9.45 -3.03 -6.53
N ARG A 18 9.04 -2.01 -5.78
CA ARG A 18 9.36 -1.80 -4.36
C ARG A 18 8.07 -1.58 -3.56
N MET A 19 8.11 -1.88 -2.27
CA MET A 19 7.05 -1.52 -1.34
C MET A 19 7.25 -0.07 -0.87
N THR A 20 6.17 0.70 -0.79
CA THR A 20 6.15 2.04 -0.20
C THR A 20 4.96 2.18 0.75
N PHE A 21 4.94 3.21 1.59
CA PHE A 21 3.83 3.52 2.51
C PHE A 21 3.30 4.93 2.24
N ASN A 22 2.77 5.15 1.04
CA ASN A 22 2.31 6.47 0.58
C ASN A 22 0.86 6.47 0.10
N LEU A 23 0.15 5.35 0.21
CA LEU A 23 -1.27 5.35 -0.08
C LEU A 23 -2.02 6.05 1.05
N PRO A 24 -2.76 7.15 0.78
CA PRO A 24 -3.44 7.91 1.82
C PRO A 24 -4.56 7.09 2.45
N GLY A 25 -4.58 7.08 3.79
CA GLY A 25 -5.70 6.61 4.58
C GLY A 25 -6.43 7.76 5.26
N ILE A 26 -6.84 7.55 6.52
CA ILE A 26 -7.54 8.54 7.34
C ILE A 26 -6.54 9.14 8.35
N PRO A 27 -6.28 10.46 8.30
CA PRO A 27 -5.43 11.14 9.27
C PRO A 27 -5.79 10.83 10.74
N TYR A 28 -4.78 10.78 11.60
CA TYR A 28 -4.84 10.44 13.03
C TYR A 28 -5.39 9.04 13.40
N ARG A 29 -5.74 8.20 12.42
CA ARG A 29 -6.24 6.84 12.67
C ARG A 29 -5.41 5.80 11.94
N GLU A 30 -5.42 5.85 10.61
CA GLU A 30 -4.62 4.99 9.74
C GLU A 30 -4.10 5.88 8.60
N PRO A 31 -3.05 6.69 8.86
CA PRO A 31 -2.65 7.78 7.99
C PRO A 31 -2.22 7.31 6.60
N CYS A 32 -1.53 6.18 6.50
CA CYS A 32 -1.20 5.58 5.22
C CYS A 32 -1.24 4.05 5.24
N PHE A 33 -1.29 3.50 4.03
CA PHE A 33 -1.23 2.07 3.74
C PHE A 33 -0.08 1.76 2.77
N GLY A 34 0.20 0.47 2.61
CA GLY A 34 1.18 -0.03 1.68
C GLY A 34 0.76 0.21 0.23
N ASN A 35 1.74 0.50 -0.61
CA ASN A 35 1.62 0.65 -2.05
C ASN A 35 2.82 -0.02 -2.73
N THR A 36 2.73 -0.22 -4.04
CA THR A 36 3.85 -0.66 -4.86
C THR A 36 4.23 0.41 -5.87
N GLU A 37 5.53 0.56 -6.10
CA GLU A 37 6.06 1.47 -7.11
C GLU A 37 7.14 0.78 -7.95
N TYR A 38 7.30 1.22 -9.19
CA TYR A 38 8.43 0.78 -10.01
C TYR A 38 9.76 1.22 -9.41
N ARG A 39 10.69 0.28 -9.30
CA ARG A 39 12.07 0.56 -8.93
C ARG A 39 12.78 1.28 -10.07
N ALA A 40 13.60 2.27 -9.72
CA ALA A 40 14.63 2.78 -10.62
C ALA A 40 15.66 1.67 -10.88
N LEU A 41 15.48 0.91 -11.96
CA LEU A 41 16.49 -0.06 -12.39
C LEU A 41 17.78 0.67 -12.78
N PRO A 42 18.97 0.05 -12.68
CA PRO A 42 20.24 0.68 -13.06
C PRO A 42 20.22 1.23 -14.51
N THR A 43 19.50 0.53 -15.39
CA THR A 43 19.29 0.83 -16.80
C THR A 43 18.16 1.84 -17.08
N ALA A 44 17.49 2.35 -16.04
CA ALA A 44 16.36 3.26 -16.18
C ALA A 44 16.78 4.57 -16.87
N THR A 45 15.95 5.07 -17.79
CA THR A 45 16.16 6.36 -18.44
C THR A 45 16.12 7.51 -17.42
N PRO A 46 16.71 8.68 -17.71
CA PRO A 46 16.63 9.84 -16.81
C PRO A 46 15.20 10.20 -16.41
N TYR A 47 14.24 10.07 -17.32
CA TYR A 47 12.82 10.26 -17.04
C TYR A 47 12.27 9.20 -16.07
N GLN A 48 12.58 7.92 -16.27
CA GLN A 48 12.18 6.85 -15.35
C GLN A 48 12.80 7.03 -13.96
N LYS A 49 14.04 7.52 -13.87
CA LYS A 49 14.66 7.86 -12.59
C LYS A 49 13.96 9.01 -11.87
N LEU A 50 13.44 10.01 -12.60
CA LEU A 50 12.64 11.10 -12.03
C LEU A 50 11.29 10.60 -11.50
N VAL A 51 10.65 9.68 -12.22
CA VAL A 51 9.37 9.10 -11.79
C VAL A 51 9.56 8.08 -10.65
N SER A 52 10.66 7.33 -10.62
CA SER A 52 10.96 6.35 -9.56
C SER A 52 11.75 6.92 -8.37
N ALA A 53 12.13 8.21 -8.40
CA ALA A 53 12.84 8.84 -7.30
C ALA A 53 11.99 8.73 -6.02
N PRO A 54 12.56 8.29 -4.88
CA PRO A 54 11.89 8.43 -3.60
C PRO A 54 11.48 9.89 -3.41
N ALA A 55 10.26 10.12 -2.95
CA ALA A 55 9.91 11.45 -2.46
C ALA A 55 10.90 11.80 -1.33
N PRO A 56 11.37 13.06 -1.22
CA PRO A 56 12.23 13.44 -0.11
C PRO A 56 11.48 13.14 1.18
N ASP A 57 11.96 12.14 1.91
CA ASP A 57 11.41 11.82 3.22
C ASP A 57 11.66 13.01 4.13
N GLY A 58 10.58 13.65 4.58
CA GLY A 58 10.64 14.77 5.51
C GLY A 58 11.27 14.43 6.87
N HIS A 59 11.61 13.15 7.11
CA HIS A 59 12.30 12.69 8.29
C HIS A 59 13.58 11.91 7.90
N PRO A 60 14.77 12.51 8.05
CA PRO A 60 16.05 11.87 7.71
C PRO A 60 16.31 10.56 8.48
N ASP A 61 15.61 10.35 9.60
CA ASP A 61 15.75 9.16 10.45
C ASP A 61 14.73 8.05 10.14
N TYR A 62 13.92 8.15 9.07
CA TYR A 62 12.93 7.11 8.76
C TYR A 62 13.44 6.05 7.78
N HIS A 63 13.80 4.88 8.32
CA HIS A 63 14.39 3.76 7.60
C HIS A 63 13.44 2.97 6.67
N LYS A 64 12.32 3.54 6.21
CA LYS A 64 11.37 2.83 5.33
C LYS A 64 11.98 2.48 3.95
N ASP A 65 13.01 3.21 3.53
CA ASP A 65 13.69 3.05 2.24
C ASP A 65 14.93 2.13 2.30
N HIS A 66 15.18 1.46 3.43
CA HIS A 66 16.35 0.60 3.61
C HIS A 66 16.30 -0.70 2.79
N TRP A 67 15.10 -1.13 2.37
CA TRP A 67 14.96 -2.31 1.53
C TRP A 67 15.24 -1.97 0.06
N THR A 68 16.39 -2.43 -0.43
CA THR A 68 16.87 -2.12 -1.79
C THR A 68 16.64 -3.25 -2.79
N LYS A 69 16.26 -4.44 -2.32
CA LYS A 69 15.95 -5.64 -3.14
C LYS A 69 14.50 -5.66 -3.57
N GLY A 70 14.14 -6.55 -4.52
CA GLY A 70 12.79 -6.69 -5.10
C GLY A 70 11.66 -6.66 -4.07
N LEU A 71 10.46 -6.24 -4.48
CA LEU A 71 9.26 -6.42 -3.66
C LEU A 71 9.12 -7.91 -3.32
N VAL A 72 9.10 -8.24 -2.03
CA VAL A 72 8.87 -9.61 -1.57
C VAL A 72 7.40 -9.74 -1.17
N GLY A 73 6.76 -10.81 -1.63
CA GLY A 73 5.35 -11.04 -1.37
C GLY A 73 4.94 -12.49 -1.61
N VAL A 74 3.63 -12.71 -1.57
CA VAL A 74 3.00 -14.00 -1.81
C VAL A 74 2.08 -13.85 -3.01
N VAL A 75 2.25 -14.72 -4.01
CA VAL A 75 1.28 -14.85 -5.09
C VAL A 75 0.25 -15.89 -4.68
N TYR A 76 -1.02 -15.54 -4.83
CA TYR A 76 -2.14 -16.45 -4.62
C TYR A 76 -2.78 -16.79 -5.96
N GLU A 77 -2.96 -18.07 -6.21
CA GLU A 77 -3.85 -18.54 -7.26
C GLU A 77 -5.28 -18.53 -6.72
N VAL A 78 -6.19 -17.85 -7.43
CA VAL A 78 -7.58 -17.68 -7.00
C VAL A 78 -8.53 -17.91 -8.17
N THR A 79 -9.79 -18.20 -7.86
CA THR A 79 -10.82 -18.30 -8.90
C THR A 79 -11.11 -16.92 -9.51
N LYS A 80 -11.68 -16.87 -10.72
CA LYS A 80 -12.10 -15.60 -11.35
C LYS A 80 -13.12 -14.84 -10.50
N ALA A 81 -14.01 -15.56 -9.81
CA ALA A 81 -15.01 -14.97 -8.93
C ALA A 81 -14.36 -14.31 -7.70
N ASP A 82 -13.39 -15.00 -7.08
CA ASP A 82 -12.60 -14.44 -5.98
C ASP A 82 -11.76 -13.26 -6.44
N TYR A 83 -11.20 -13.30 -7.66
CA TYR A 83 -10.46 -12.18 -8.23
C TYR A 83 -11.34 -10.92 -8.37
N ALA A 84 -12.54 -11.05 -8.93
CA ALA A 84 -13.50 -9.95 -9.00
C ALA A 84 -13.87 -9.42 -7.60
N HIS A 85 -13.99 -10.32 -6.62
CA HIS A 85 -14.22 -9.93 -5.22
C HIS A 85 -13.03 -9.15 -4.62
N ILE A 86 -11.79 -9.57 -4.90
CA ILE A 86 -10.58 -8.84 -4.49
C ILE A 86 -10.61 -7.42 -5.05
N ILE A 87 -10.81 -7.28 -6.36
CA ILE A 87 -10.85 -5.97 -7.04
C ILE A 87 -11.93 -5.06 -6.43
N ALA A 88 -13.12 -5.61 -6.16
CA ALA A 88 -14.18 -4.87 -5.47
C ALA A 88 -13.76 -4.35 -4.09
N THR A 89 -13.06 -5.17 -3.30
CA THR A 89 -12.64 -4.80 -1.93
C THR A 89 -11.42 -3.87 -1.87
N GLU A 90 -10.60 -3.84 -2.91
CA GLU A 90 -9.42 -2.96 -3.03
C GLU A 90 -9.77 -1.59 -3.64
N GLY A 91 -11.07 -1.25 -3.71
CA GLY A 91 -11.55 0.05 -4.18
C GLY A 91 -12.09 0.04 -5.63
N GLY A 92 -12.37 -1.14 -6.19
CA GLY A 92 -13.05 -1.29 -7.48
C GLY A 92 -12.32 -0.66 -8.66
N GLY A 93 -10.99 -0.74 -8.66
CA GLY A 93 -10.13 -0.24 -9.74
C GLY A 93 -9.98 1.28 -9.81
N THR A 94 -10.46 2.03 -8.81
CA THR A 94 -10.44 3.51 -8.83
C THR A 94 -9.15 4.11 -8.28
N GLY A 95 -8.49 3.38 -7.36
CA GLY A 95 -7.26 3.79 -6.66
C GLY A 95 -6.00 3.03 -7.09
N TYR A 96 -6.15 1.93 -7.83
CA TYR A 96 -5.04 1.09 -8.27
C TYR A 96 -5.17 0.73 -9.75
N GLN A 97 -4.03 0.69 -10.42
CA GLN A 97 -3.86 0.04 -11.71
C GLN A 97 -3.54 -1.44 -11.47
N ASP A 98 -4.32 -2.31 -12.09
CA ASP A 98 -3.98 -3.72 -12.22
C ASP A 98 -2.86 -3.86 -13.25
N ILE A 99 -1.70 -4.33 -12.80
CA ILE A 99 -0.52 -4.55 -13.64
C ILE A 99 -0.08 -6.01 -13.54
N VAL A 100 0.48 -6.51 -14.64
CA VAL A 100 1.08 -7.84 -14.69
C VAL A 100 2.59 -7.72 -14.53
N VAL A 101 3.15 -8.46 -13.58
CA VAL A 101 4.59 -8.39 -13.22
C VAL A 101 5.26 -9.76 -13.30
N ASP A 102 6.57 -9.74 -13.55
CA ASP A 102 7.41 -10.94 -13.47
C ASP A 102 7.75 -11.28 -12.03
N CYS A 103 7.37 -12.49 -11.63
CA CYS A 103 7.59 -13.04 -10.30
C CYS A 103 8.62 -14.15 -10.35
N PHE A 104 9.63 -14.07 -9.48
CA PHE A 104 10.63 -15.12 -9.29
C PHE A 104 10.36 -15.84 -7.98
N VAL A 105 10.27 -17.16 -8.04
CA VAL A 105 9.99 -17.99 -6.86
C VAL A 105 11.14 -17.89 -5.85
N LEU A 106 10.79 -17.68 -4.59
CA LEU A 106 11.73 -17.73 -3.48
C LEU A 106 11.84 -19.16 -2.93
N SER A 107 12.99 -19.45 -2.32
CA SER A 107 13.17 -20.71 -1.58
C SER A 107 12.14 -20.83 -0.46
N ASN A 108 11.70 -22.07 -0.20
CA ASN A 108 10.83 -22.38 0.93
C ASN A 108 11.57 -22.35 2.28
N ASN A 109 12.91 -22.24 2.27
CA ASN A 109 13.71 -22.09 3.48
C ASN A 109 13.82 -20.59 3.85
N PRO A 110 13.23 -20.13 4.97
CA PRO A 110 13.25 -18.71 5.34
C PRO A 110 14.65 -18.18 5.71
N MET A 111 15.63 -19.07 5.93
CA MET A 111 17.03 -18.69 6.15
C MET A 111 17.73 -18.22 4.88
N ASP A 112 17.21 -18.59 3.71
CA ASP A 112 17.81 -18.20 2.44
C ASP A 112 17.56 -16.70 2.20
N LYS A 113 18.58 -16.02 1.70
CA LYS A 113 18.50 -14.58 1.40
C LYS A 113 17.67 -14.33 0.15
N VAL A 114 16.93 -13.24 0.12
CA VAL A 114 16.24 -12.75 -1.08
C VAL A 114 17.30 -12.39 -2.14
N PRO A 115 17.18 -12.88 -3.37
CA PRO A 115 18.05 -12.48 -4.46
C PRO A 115 17.89 -10.98 -4.78
N SER A 116 18.99 -10.24 -4.87
CA SER A 116 18.94 -8.82 -5.24
C SER A 116 18.57 -8.61 -6.71
N ASN A 117 19.03 -9.52 -7.59
CA ASN A 117 18.77 -9.49 -9.02
C ASN A 117 18.54 -10.94 -9.51
N PRO A 118 17.32 -11.48 -9.34
CA PRO A 118 17.01 -12.84 -9.77
C PRO A 118 17.13 -12.94 -11.30
N SER A 119 17.79 -13.99 -11.78
CA SER A 119 18.01 -14.20 -13.21
C SER A 119 17.18 -15.37 -13.74
N VAL A 120 16.89 -15.34 -15.05
CA VAL A 120 16.15 -16.41 -15.72
C VAL A 120 16.89 -17.76 -15.62
N SER A 121 18.22 -17.74 -15.44
CA SER A 121 19.01 -18.97 -15.24
C SER A 121 18.83 -19.61 -13.87
N ASP A 122 18.39 -18.87 -12.85
CA ASP A 122 18.15 -19.42 -11.50
C ASP A 122 16.77 -20.08 -11.41
N SER A 123 15.75 -19.40 -11.93
CA SER A 123 14.38 -19.90 -12.07
C SER A 123 13.66 -19.10 -13.15
N PRO A 124 12.92 -19.75 -14.07
CA PRO A 124 12.09 -19.02 -15.01
C PRO A 124 11.02 -18.22 -14.23
N PRO A 125 10.80 -16.94 -14.57
CA PRO A 125 9.75 -16.16 -13.94
C PRO A 125 8.37 -16.60 -14.44
N PHE A 126 7.34 -16.28 -13.67
CA PHE A 126 5.95 -16.39 -14.09
C PHE A 126 5.22 -15.07 -13.89
N LYS A 127 4.09 -14.90 -14.59
CA LYS A 127 3.31 -13.66 -14.56
C LYS A 127 2.26 -13.72 -13.45
N ALA A 128 2.12 -12.63 -12.70
CA ALA A 128 1.03 -12.46 -11.74
C ALA A 128 0.48 -11.03 -11.79
N HIS A 129 -0.79 -10.90 -11.42
CA HIS A 129 -1.46 -9.61 -11.25
C HIS A 129 -1.10 -9.00 -9.90
N THR A 130 -0.88 -7.69 -9.87
CA THR A 130 -0.72 -6.92 -8.64
C THR A 130 -1.30 -5.52 -8.83
N LEU A 131 -1.63 -4.89 -7.71
CA LEU A 131 -2.18 -3.55 -7.67
C LEU A 131 -1.08 -2.52 -7.43
N LEU A 132 -1.03 -1.51 -8.28
CA LEU A 132 -0.12 -0.37 -8.21
C LEU A 132 -0.92 0.92 -8.17
N ALA A 133 -0.81 1.73 -7.11
CA ALA A 133 -1.43 3.04 -7.11
C ALA A 133 -0.56 4.00 -7.91
N THR A 134 -1.08 4.54 -9.01
CA THR A 134 -0.32 5.37 -9.93
C THR A 134 0.08 6.70 -9.31
N ALA A 135 1.28 7.16 -9.65
CA ALA A 135 1.86 8.43 -9.21
C ALA A 135 1.15 9.68 -9.79
N GLU A 136 0.07 9.52 -10.55
CA GLU A 136 -0.74 10.62 -11.10
C GLU A 136 -1.65 11.27 -10.05
N LEU A 137 -1.79 10.68 -8.86
CA LEU A 137 -2.28 11.44 -7.73
C LEU A 137 -1.22 12.51 -7.38
N PRO A 138 -1.57 13.81 -7.29
CA PRO A 138 -0.65 14.87 -6.82
C PRO A 138 -0.11 14.65 -5.38
N ASN A 139 -0.43 13.49 -4.78
CA ASN A 139 -0.25 13.05 -3.40
C ASN A 139 1.05 12.25 -3.13
N ARG A 140 2.13 12.44 -3.89
CA ARG A 140 3.49 12.12 -3.37
C ARG A 140 3.80 12.85 -2.05
N GLN A 141 2.98 13.86 -1.73
CA GLN A 141 3.01 14.64 -0.51
C GLN A 141 2.87 13.81 0.75
N HIS A 142 2.21 12.64 0.78
CA HIS A 142 2.01 11.87 2.02
C HIS A 142 3.08 10.81 2.31
N SER A 143 4.23 10.85 1.63
CA SER A 143 5.38 10.00 1.95
C SER A 143 5.88 10.20 3.39
N TYR A 144 5.61 11.37 4.00
CA TYR A 144 5.91 11.61 5.41
C TYR A 144 5.00 10.81 6.38
N ALA A 145 3.82 10.36 5.93
CA ALA A 145 2.86 9.70 6.79
C ALA A 145 3.37 8.32 7.23
N GLN A 146 3.02 7.93 8.46
CA GLN A 146 3.41 6.65 9.03
C GLN A 146 2.22 5.67 9.02
N PRO A 147 2.45 4.39 8.67
CA PRO A 147 1.41 3.38 8.72
C PRO A 147 1.03 3.10 10.19
N SER A 148 -0.23 2.71 10.43
CA SER A 148 -0.67 2.42 11.79
C SER A 148 -0.02 1.15 12.36
N ALA A 149 0.09 1.07 13.69
CA ALA A 149 0.62 -0.12 14.37
C ALA A 149 -0.18 -1.39 14.04
N ARG A 150 -1.51 -1.25 13.96
CA ARG A 150 -2.42 -2.33 13.56
C ARG A 150 -2.10 -2.84 12.15
N TYR A 151 -1.88 -1.92 11.20
CA TYR A 151 -1.61 -2.28 9.81
C TYR A 151 -0.22 -2.90 9.64
N LEU A 152 0.82 -2.33 10.26
CA LEU A 152 2.15 -2.96 10.25
C LEU A 152 2.13 -4.35 10.90
N LYS A 153 1.37 -4.54 11.98
CA LYS A 153 1.19 -5.86 12.59
C LYS A 153 0.57 -6.87 11.61
N LEU A 154 -0.43 -6.48 10.82
CA LEU A 154 -0.98 -7.36 9.78
C LEU A 154 0.07 -7.78 8.75
N ILE A 155 0.94 -6.86 8.34
CA ILE A 155 2.01 -7.14 7.38
C ILE A 155 3.06 -8.08 7.99
N THR A 156 3.51 -7.81 9.22
CA THR A 156 4.51 -8.64 9.90
C THR A 156 3.97 -10.03 10.24
N ASP A 157 2.72 -10.11 10.70
CA ASP A 157 2.08 -11.39 11.01
C ASP A 157 1.93 -12.23 9.74
N GLY A 158 1.47 -11.62 8.64
CA GLY A 158 1.38 -12.32 7.35
C GLY A 158 2.74 -12.77 6.81
N ALA A 159 3.77 -11.94 6.96
CA ALA A 159 5.13 -12.33 6.57
C ALA A 159 5.64 -13.55 7.36
N ALA A 160 5.32 -13.63 8.66
CA ALA A 160 5.65 -14.77 9.50
C ALA A 160 4.79 -16.01 9.16
N GLU A 161 3.49 -15.83 8.95
CA GLU A 161 2.54 -16.90 8.58
C GLU A 161 2.94 -17.60 7.28
N HIS A 162 3.37 -16.83 6.28
CA HIS A 162 3.84 -17.35 4.99
C HIS A 162 5.33 -17.70 4.97
N ALA A 163 6.01 -17.65 6.11
CA ALA A 163 7.42 -17.97 6.25
C ALA A 163 8.30 -17.24 5.21
N LEU A 164 8.04 -15.94 4.98
CA LEU A 164 8.87 -15.11 4.12
C LEU A 164 10.32 -15.08 4.65
N PRO A 165 11.34 -14.83 3.80
CA PRO A 165 12.73 -14.80 4.26
C PRO A 165 12.97 -13.93 5.50
N TYR A 166 13.75 -14.43 6.46
CA TYR A 166 13.98 -13.75 7.74
C TYR A 166 14.64 -12.38 7.57
N GLU A 167 15.48 -12.21 6.54
CA GLU A 167 16.04 -10.88 6.23
C GLU A 167 14.97 -9.86 5.83
N TYR A 168 13.89 -10.30 5.17
CA TYR A 168 12.76 -9.43 4.83
C TYR A 168 11.87 -9.17 6.05
N GLN A 169 11.61 -10.19 6.87
CA GLN A 169 10.88 -10.01 8.13
C GLN A 169 11.60 -9.02 9.06
N ALA A 170 12.93 -9.12 9.16
CA ALA A 170 13.74 -8.19 9.94
C ALA A 170 13.60 -6.73 9.45
N PHE A 171 13.55 -6.52 8.13
CA PHE A 171 13.26 -5.21 7.55
C PHE A 171 11.85 -4.71 7.95
N LEU A 172 10.82 -5.57 7.82
CA LEU A 172 9.44 -5.19 8.18
C LEU A 172 9.32 -4.77 9.65
N HIS A 173 10.04 -5.44 10.56
CA HIS A 173 10.05 -5.09 11.99
C HIS A 173 10.75 -3.77 12.32
N GLN A 174 11.57 -3.23 11.41
CA GLN A 174 12.21 -1.91 11.59
C GLN A 174 11.29 -0.75 11.20
N LEU A 175 10.15 -1.03 10.55
CA LEU A 175 9.19 -0.01 10.17
C LEU A 175 8.54 0.62 11.41
N ARG A 176 8.59 1.95 11.48
CA ARG A 176 8.04 2.73 12.59
C ARG A 176 6.56 2.99 12.33
N HIS A 177 5.72 2.63 13.29
CA HIS A 177 4.30 2.92 13.21
C HIS A 177 3.98 4.34 13.66
N PHE A 178 2.88 4.87 13.14
CA PHE A 178 2.25 6.09 13.61
C PHE A 178 1.96 6.01 15.12
N ARG A 179 2.24 7.10 15.85
CA ARG A 179 1.94 7.24 17.27
C ARG A 179 1.55 8.69 17.60
N ILE A 180 0.44 8.84 18.30
CA ILE A 180 0.07 10.10 18.95
C ILE A 180 0.89 10.23 20.24
N THR A 181 1.64 11.31 20.36
CA THR A 181 2.54 11.56 21.49
C THR A 181 2.05 12.68 22.40
N THR A 182 1.19 13.58 21.89
CA THR A 182 0.72 14.76 22.64
C THR A 182 -0.80 14.76 22.86
N THR A 183 -1.24 15.40 23.94
CA THR A 183 -2.67 15.64 24.21
C THR A 183 -3.32 16.52 23.16
N ARG A 184 -2.55 17.46 22.60
CA ARG A 184 -2.96 18.33 21.48
C ARG A 184 -3.32 17.51 20.24
N GLN A 185 -2.48 16.56 19.84
CA GLN A 185 -2.79 15.61 18.75
C GLN A 185 -3.97 14.70 19.08
N GLN A 186 -4.13 14.30 20.35
CA GLN A 186 -5.28 13.49 20.78
C GLN A 186 -6.61 14.25 20.62
N LEU A 187 -6.64 15.54 20.94
CA LEU A 187 -7.80 16.41 20.66
C LEU A 187 -8.01 16.58 19.15
N GLY A 188 -6.93 16.80 18.39
CA GLY A 188 -6.98 16.87 16.92
C GLY A 188 -7.61 15.63 16.31
N LYS A 189 -7.17 14.44 16.73
CA LYS A 189 -7.78 13.16 16.36
C LYS A 189 -9.27 13.13 16.65
N PHE A 190 -9.67 13.53 17.86
CA PHE A 190 -11.07 13.48 18.26
C PHE A 190 -11.94 14.36 17.35
N PHE A 191 -11.56 15.63 17.17
CA PHE A 191 -12.31 16.55 16.30
C PHE A 191 -12.30 16.10 14.85
N PHE A 192 -11.15 15.66 14.34
CA PHE A 192 -11.02 15.19 12.96
C PHE A 192 -11.92 13.99 12.67
N LEU A 193 -11.91 12.99 13.56
CA LEU A 193 -12.73 11.79 13.40
C LEU A 193 -14.22 12.10 13.58
N MET A 194 -14.60 13.03 14.45
CA MET A 194 -15.99 13.47 14.58
C MET A 194 -16.50 14.14 13.29
N THR A 195 -15.65 14.91 12.60
CA THR A 195 -16.02 15.54 11.33
C THR A 195 -16.07 14.53 10.17
N TRP A 196 -15.03 13.72 9.99
CA TRP A 196 -14.86 12.92 8.77
C TRP A 196 -15.37 11.49 8.86
N SER A 197 -15.35 10.86 10.04
CA SER A 197 -15.76 9.44 10.16
C SER A 197 -17.22 9.20 9.76
N PRO A 198 -18.21 10.03 10.15
CA PRO A 198 -19.60 9.83 9.71
C PRO A 198 -19.77 9.90 8.19
N LEU A 199 -19.07 10.84 7.55
CA LEU A 199 -19.08 11.00 6.09
C LEU A 199 -18.49 9.78 5.40
N PHE A 200 -17.34 9.29 5.86
CA PHE A 200 -16.73 8.10 5.30
C PHE A 200 -17.55 6.83 5.55
N THR A 201 -18.14 6.66 6.73
CA THR A 201 -18.99 5.52 7.03
C THR A 201 -20.23 5.52 6.12
N LEU A 202 -20.92 6.65 5.98
CA LEU A 202 -22.08 6.78 5.09
C LEU A 202 -21.69 6.47 3.62
N PHE A 203 -20.57 7.03 3.17
CA PHE A 203 -20.12 6.90 1.79
C PHE A 203 -19.64 5.47 1.47
N PHE A 204 -18.68 4.94 2.23
CA PHE A 204 -18.02 3.66 1.94
C PHE A 204 -18.78 2.42 2.43
N MET A 205 -19.60 2.51 3.48
CA MET A 205 -20.39 1.35 3.95
C MET A 205 -21.84 1.37 3.45
N GLY A 206 -22.36 2.55 3.11
CA GLY A 206 -23.72 2.74 2.59
C GLY A 206 -23.74 2.84 1.06
N ILE A 207 -23.39 4.02 0.54
CA ILE A 207 -23.65 4.42 -0.85
C ILE A 207 -22.82 3.62 -1.86
N SER A 208 -21.56 3.29 -1.54
CA SER A 208 -20.66 2.54 -2.42
C SER A 208 -21.24 1.23 -2.93
N LYS A 209 -21.93 0.47 -2.07
CA LYS A 209 -22.49 -0.84 -2.43
C LYS A 209 -23.55 -0.76 -3.52
N ILE A 210 -24.22 0.39 -3.66
CA ILE A 210 -25.26 0.61 -4.67
C ILE A 210 -24.64 0.76 -6.06
N PHE A 211 -23.41 1.27 -6.15
CA PHE A 211 -22.74 1.56 -7.41
C PHE A 211 -21.69 0.52 -7.81
N LEU A 212 -21.51 -0.54 -7.02
CA LEU A 212 -20.58 -1.62 -7.32
C LEU A 212 -21.11 -2.45 -8.50
N ARG A 213 -20.32 -2.56 -9.56
CA ARG A 213 -20.65 -3.38 -10.73
C ARG A 213 -20.31 -4.86 -10.49
N PRO A 214 -20.91 -5.79 -11.25
CA PRO A 214 -20.65 -7.23 -11.10
C PRO A 214 -19.18 -7.64 -11.34
N ASP A 215 -18.44 -6.86 -12.12
CA ASP A 215 -17.00 -7.04 -12.37
C ASP A 215 -16.11 -6.51 -11.23
N GLY A 216 -16.73 -5.99 -10.16
CA GLY A 216 -16.06 -5.41 -9.01
C GLY A 216 -15.67 -3.95 -9.20
N THR A 217 -15.96 -3.31 -10.33
CA THR A 217 -15.55 -1.93 -10.60
C THR A 217 -16.60 -0.89 -10.21
N PHE A 218 -16.18 0.36 -10.08
CA PHE A 218 -17.09 1.51 -9.93
C PHE A 218 -17.21 2.33 -11.22
N PRO A 219 -18.35 2.99 -11.47
CA PRO A 219 -18.48 4.01 -12.51
C PRO A 219 -17.44 5.13 -12.35
N GLU A 220 -16.93 5.66 -13.46
CA GLU A 220 -15.87 6.69 -13.46
C GLU A 220 -16.25 7.95 -12.67
N TRP A 221 -17.50 8.40 -12.77
CA TRP A 221 -17.97 9.56 -12.00
C TRP A 221 -17.94 9.29 -10.48
N PHE A 222 -18.20 8.05 -10.06
CA PHE A 222 -18.18 7.65 -8.65
C PHE A 222 -16.73 7.53 -8.16
N ALA A 223 -15.83 7.03 -9.01
CA ALA A 223 -14.39 7.06 -8.78
C ALA A 223 -13.86 8.49 -8.61
N ALA A 224 -14.30 9.43 -9.44
CA ALA A 224 -13.95 10.85 -9.33
C ALA A 224 -14.46 11.46 -8.01
N LEU A 225 -15.68 11.10 -7.60
CA LEU A 225 -16.26 11.54 -6.32
C LEU A 225 -15.48 10.99 -5.11
N GLN A 226 -15.05 9.71 -5.15
CA GLN A 226 -14.17 9.12 -4.12
C GLN A 226 -12.86 9.89 -4.00
N LYS A 227 -12.20 10.17 -5.14
CA LYS A 227 -10.96 10.94 -5.18
C LYS A 227 -11.15 12.34 -4.61
N LEU A 228 -12.25 13.02 -4.94
CA LEU A 228 -12.58 14.33 -4.40
C LEU A 228 -12.78 14.30 -2.88
N LEU A 229 -13.48 13.30 -2.35
CA LEU A 229 -13.73 13.15 -0.91
C LEU A 229 -12.41 12.97 -0.14
N ILE A 230 -11.56 12.05 -0.60
CA ILE A 230 -10.23 11.80 0.02
C ILE A 230 -9.36 13.05 -0.08
N SER A 231 -9.30 13.69 -1.25
CA SER A 231 -8.53 14.92 -1.46
C SER A 231 -8.98 16.05 -0.52
N THR A 232 -10.30 16.26 -0.39
CA THR A 232 -10.85 17.28 0.53
C THR A 232 -10.55 16.97 1.99
N CYS A 233 -10.57 15.68 2.36
CA CYS A 233 -10.20 15.23 3.69
C CYS A 233 -8.75 15.59 4.03
N TRP A 234 -7.82 15.26 3.12
CA TRP A 234 -6.41 15.60 3.28
C TRP A 234 -6.13 17.10 3.22
N ALA A 235 -6.79 17.84 2.33
CA ALA A 235 -6.68 19.30 2.28
C ALA A 235 -7.12 19.97 3.59
N SER A 236 -8.21 19.47 4.21
CA SER A 236 -8.63 19.96 5.54
C SER A 236 -7.61 19.63 6.63
N TYR A 237 -6.97 18.46 6.53
CA TYR A 237 -5.93 18.04 7.46
C TYR A 237 -4.69 18.94 7.34
N ASP A 238 -4.13 19.07 6.14
CA ASP A 238 -2.92 19.85 5.90
C ASP A 238 -3.12 21.36 6.16
N GLY A 239 -4.28 21.90 5.82
CA GLY A 239 -4.58 23.32 5.95
C GLY A 239 -5.04 23.78 7.35
N ILE A 240 -5.64 22.89 8.15
CA ILE A 240 -6.28 23.25 9.42
C ILE A 240 -5.76 22.40 10.57
N PHE A 241 -5.88 21.07 10.47
CA PHE A 241 -5.62 20.21 11.63
C PHE A 241 -4.14 20.06 11.93
N LYS A 242 -3.29 19.84 10.93
CA LYS A 242 -1.84 19.70 11.13
C LYS A 242 -1.22 20.94 11.78
N PRO A 243 -1.48 22.19 11.33
CA PRO A 243 -0.99 23.40 12.01
C PRO A 243 -1.52 23.57 13.44
N ILE A 244 -2.80 23.23 13.68
CA ILE A 244 -3.48 23.48 14.96
C ILE A 244 -3.28 22.36 15.97
N PHE A 245 -3.07 21.12 15.55
CA PHE A 245 -3.04 19.96 16.44
C PHE A 245 -1.76 19.13 16.35
N GLY A 246 -0.90 19.39 15.36
CA GLY A 246 0.35 18.65 15.13
C GLY A 246 0.16 17.51 14.12
N ASP A 247 1.29 16.95 13.68
CA ASP A 247 1.30 15.95 12.61
C ASP A 247 0.65 14.62 13.03
N ALA A 248 0.12 13.92 12.04
CA ALA A 248 -0.49 12.61 12.07
C ALA A 248 0.41 11.56 11.41
#